data_AF-A0A1H3HBQ1-F1
#
_entry.id   AF-A0A1H3HBQ1-F1
#
_cell.length_a   1.000
_cell.length_b   1.000
_cell.length_c   1.000
_cell.angle_alpha   90.00
_cell.angle_beta   90.00
_cell.angle_gamma   90.00
#
_symmetry.space_group_name_H-M   'P 1'
#
loop_
_entity.id
_entity.type
_entity.pdbx_description
1 polymer ?
#
loop_
_entity_poly.entity_id
_entity_poly.type
_entity_poly.pdbx_seq_one_letter_code
_entity_poly.pdbx_strand_id
1 'polypeptide(L)'
;MIITCDSSVNMGYIYLQKPHNYLKLRREREGDLISYAENLEYHQIPFVQDESVLDKLLHLKQSPKIYSHAYRDGEFFHEYQSDLDSEGYVTGIEISLRKESFLTLLQKNSFRCYSFSWDDNSMRLFTLEEEDIVFNSQNILYPLHWNRDSFLIIDIDPISRMGRIRGLLTSNEDRYPSLYLLQPLFFLK
;
A
#
# COMPACT_ATOMS: atom_id res chain seq x y z
N MET A 1 3.24 4.19 -8.28
CA MET A 1 3.25 2.73 -8.08
C MET A 1 2.57 2.08 -9.28
N ILE A 2 2.48 0.76 -9.36
CA ILE A 2 1.55 0.12 -10.31
C ILE A 2 0.45 -0.56 -9.49
N ILE A 3 -0.81 -0.33 -9.85
CA ILE A 3 -1.94 -1.06 -9.29
C ILE A 3 -2.70 -1.69 -10.43
N THR A 4 -2.90 -2.99 -10.33
CA THR A 4 -3.67 -3.78 -11.29
C THR A 4 -4.93 -4.31 -10.63
N CYS A 5 -6.00 -4.41 -11.40
CA CYS A 5 -7.25 -5.08 -11.04
C CYS A 5 -7.64 -5.96 -12.24
N ASP A 6 -7.69 -7.28 -12.05
CA ASP A 6 -8.23 -8.24 -13.01
C ASP A 6 -9.68 -8.54 -12.60
N SER A 7 -10.62 -7.89 -13.30
CA SER A 7 -12.04 -7.97 -12.99
C SER A 7 -12.64 -9.35 -13.25
N SER A 8 -11.98 -10.18 -14.06
CA SER A 8 -12.44 -11.54 -14.35
C SER A 8 -12.29 -12.48 -13.15
N VAL A 9 -11.34 -12.19 -12.25
CA VAL A 9 -11.02 -13.01 -11.06
C VAL A 9 -11.16 -12.24 -9.74
N ASN A 10 -11.56 -10.96 -9.78
CA ASN A 10 -11.70 -10.10 -8.59
C ASN A 10 -10.42 -9.95 -7.76
N MET A 11 -9.26 -10.01 -8.42
CA MET A 11 -7.96 -9.87 -7.77
C MET A 11 -7.24 -8.63 -8.28
N GLY A 12 -6.43 -8.03 -7.41
CA GLY A 12 -5.52 -6.96 -7.77
C GLY A 12 -4.10 -7.26 -7.32
N TYR A 13 -3.16 -6.50 -7.88
CA TYR A 13 -1.77 -6.52 -7.45
C TYR A 13 -1.26 -5.09 -7.35
N ILE A 14 -0.60 -4.77 -6.24
CA ILE A 14 0.04 -3.47 -5.98
C ILE A 14 1.55 -3.66 -5.96
N TYR A 15 2.25 -3.02 -6.90
CA TYR A 15 3.72 -2.99 -6.93
C TYR A 15 4.22 -1.80 -6.12
N LEU A 16 4.72 -2.07 -4.91
CA LEU A 16 5.31 -1.07 -4.01
C LEU A 16 6.75 -0.72 -4.41
N GLN A 17 7.47 -1.66 -5.01
CA GLN A 17 8.76 -1.41 -5.64
C GLN A 17 8.64 -1.45 -7.17
N LYS A 18 9.58 -0.83 -7.89
CA LYS A 18 9.60 -0.89 -9.36
C LYS A 18 9.93 -2.32 -9.80
N PRO A 19 9.05 -3.01 -10.54
CA PRO A 19 9.37 -4.35 -11.03
C PRO A 19 10.47 -4.28 -12.12
N HIS A 20 11.26 -5.34 -12.27
CA HIS A 20 12.37 -5.41 -13.24
C HIS A 20 11.93 -5.13 -14.69
N ASN A 21 10.69 -5.51 -15.04
CA ASN A 21 10.08 -5.30 -16.34
C ASN A 21 9.20 -4.03 -16.40
N TYR A 22 9.40 -3.04 -15.52
CA TYR A 22 8.58 -1.83 -15.41
C TYR A 22 8.31 -1.13 -16.76
N LEU A 23 9.34 -0.92 -17.58
CA LEU A 23 9.18 -0.27 -18.89
C LEU A 23 8.34 -1.09 -19.86
N LYS A 24 8.47 -2.42 -19.80
CA LYS A 24 7.67 -3.34 -20.62
C LYS A 24 6.21 -3.30 -20.16
N LEU A 25 5.95 -3.43 -18.86
CA LEU A 25 4.60 -3.31 -18.29
C LEU A 25 3.93 -1.97 -18.62
N ARG A 26 4.69 -0.88 -18.52
CA ARG A 26 4.21 0.46 -18.88
C ARG A 26 3.81 0.53 -20.36
N ARG A 27 4.66 0.06 -21.27
CA ARG A 27 4.40 0.06 -22.73
C ARG A 27 3.28 -0.88 -23.15
N GLU A 28 3.27 -2.11 -22.64
CA GLU A 28 2.26 -3.11 -22.99
C GLU A 28 0.86 -2.68 -22.58
N ARG A 29 0.78 -1.92 -21.48
CA ARG A 29 -0.49 -1.47 -20.93
C ARG A 29 -0.78 0.02 -21.19
N GLU A 30 -0.02 0.68 -22.05
CA GLU A 30 -0.37 2.02 -22.57
C GLU A 30 -1.71 2.02 -23.32
N GLY A 31 -2.12 0.87 -23.89
CA GLY A 31 -3.45 0.67 -24.49
C GLY A 31 -4.57 0.30 -23.51
N ASP A 32 -4.22 -0.23 -22.33
CA ASP A 32 -5.15 -0.66 -21.27
C ASP A 32 -5.16 0.30 -20.06
N LEU A 33 -4.40 1.40 -20.16
CA LEU A 33 -4.36 2.53 -19.23
C LEU A 33 -5.74 3.18 -19.30
N ILE A 34 -6.68 2.59 -18.56
CA ILE A 34 -8.04 3.05 -18.30
C ILE A 34 -8.52 4.06 -19.35
N SER A 35 -9.19 3.58 -20.40
CA SER A 35 -9.99 4.40 -21.31
C SER A 35 -11.22 5.05 -20.64
N TYR A 36 -11.28 5.06 -19.29
CA TYR A 36 -12.16 5.91 -18.47
C TYR A 36 -11.43 7.18 -17.97
N ALA A 37 -10.19 7.42 -18.42
CA ALA A 37 -9.44 8.66 -18.24
C ALA A 37 -9.98 9.81 -19.12
N GLU A 38 -11.30 9.95 -19.24
CA GLU A 38 -11.88 11.27 -19.52
C GLU A 38 -11.71 12.19 -18.29
N ASN A 39 -11.42 11.63 -17.11
CA ASN A 39 -11.03 12.39 -15.91
C ASN A 39 -9.52 12.35 -15.70
N LEU A 40 -8.86 13.44 -16.09
CA LEU A 40 -7.41 13.72 -15.95
C LEU A 40 -6.89 13.75 -14.49
N GLU A 41 -7.74 13.54 -13.49
CA GLU A 41 -7.42 13.80 -12.08
C GLU A 41 -6.67 12.65 -11.38
N TYR A 42 -6.66 11.43 -11.93
CA TYR A 42 -6.07 10.25 -11.26
C TYR A 42 -4.61 9.96 -11.62
N HIS A 43 -3.91 10.88 -12.30
CA HIS A 43 -2.51 10.67 -12.68
C HIS A 43 -1.52 10.84 -11.53
N GLN A 44 -1.95 11.41 -10.40
CA GLN A 44 -1.11 11.68 -9.26
C GLN A 44 -1.82 11.33 -7.96
N ILE A 45 -1.13 10.67 -7.05
CA ILE A 45 -1.60 10.50 -5.68
C ILE A 45 -1.47 11.85 -4.97
N PRO A 46 -2.54 12.35 -4.33
CA PRO A 46 -2.48 13.56 -3.52
C PRO A 46 -1.37 13.45 -2.47
N PHE A 47 -0.48 14.45 -2.47
CA PHE A 47 0.58 14.59 -1.48
C PHE A 47 0.18 15.67 -0.49
N VAL A 48 0.12 15.32 0.80
CA VAL A 48 -0.33 16.19 1.88
C VAL A 48 0.74 16.23 2.95
N GLN A 49 1.21 17.42 3.30
CA GLN A 49 2.04 17.59 4.49
C GLN A 49 1.12 17.81 5.70
N ASP A 50 1.11 16.87 6.64
CA ASP A 50 0.19 16.88 7.78
C ASP A 50 0.79 16.15 8.97
N GLU A 51 1.30 16.92 9.94
CA GLU A 51 1.90 16.39 11.17
C GLU A 51 0.86 15.72 12.09
N SER A 52 -0.44 16.04 11.96
CA SER A 52 -1.49 15.41 12.77
C SER A 52 -1.71 13.92 12.45
N VAL A 53 -1.18 13.46 11.32
CA VAL A 53 -1.18 12.04 10.94
C VAL A 53 -0.38 11.19 11.90
N LEU A 54 0.70 11.74 12.50
CA LEU A 54 1.47 11.02 13.50
C LEU A 54 0.59 10.63 14.69
N ASP A 55 -0.23 11.56 15.20
CA ASP A 55 -1.14 11.27 16.30
C ASP A 55 -2.08 10.13 15.93
N LYS A 56 -2.68 10.14 14.74
CA LYS A 56 -3.52 9.03 14.26
C LYS A 56 -2.77 7.70 14.24
N LEU A 57 -1.54 7.69 13.72
CA LEU A 57 -0.69 6.48 13.64
C LEU A 57 -0.32 5.92 15.02
N LEU A 58 -0.07 6.79 16.01
CA LEU A 58 0.29 6.36 17.36
C LEU A 58 -0.90 5.72 18.11
N HIS A 59 -2.13 5.88 17.62
CA HIS A 59 -3.31 5.17 18.15
C HIS A 59 -3.46 3.74 17.62
N LEU A 60 -2.68 3.34 16.61
CA LEU A 60 -2.66 1.95 16.13
C LEU A 60 -1.87 1.08 17.11
N LYS A 61 -2.18 -0.22 17.10
CA LYS A 61 -1.37 -1.20 17.84
C LYS A 61 0.02 -1.30 17.20
N GLN A 62 1.06 -1.31 18.02
CA GLN A 62 2.44 -1.43 17.55
C GLN A 62 2.90 -2.88 17.72
N SER A 63 3.34 -3.54 16.64
CA SER A 63 3.88 -4.89 16.75
C SER A 63 5.35 -4.87 17.18
N PRO A 64 5.76 -5.71 18.15
CA PRO A 64 7.17 -5.91 18.45
C PRO A 64 7.89 -6.79 17.42
N LYS A 65 7.14 -7.49 16.54
CA LYS A 65 7.68 -8.37 15.51
C LYS A 65 7.71 -7.67 14.16
N ILE A 66 8.71 -7.99 13.36
CA ILE A 66 8.67 -7.63 11.94
C ILE A 66 7.58 -8.43 11.21
N TYR A 67 7.01 -7.84 10.16
CA TYR A 67 5.90 -8.37 9.37
C TYR A 67 6.10 -9.84 8.96
N SER A 68 7.29 -10.16 8.42
CA SER A 68 7.61 -11.50 7.93
C SER A 68 7.65 -12.55 9.05
N HIS A 69 8.06 -12.16 10.26
CA HIS A 69 8.04 -13.04 11.43
C HIS A 69 6.61 -13.22 11.96
N ALA A 70 5.84 -12.15 12.08
CA ALA A 70 4.44 -12.21 12.51
C ALA A 70 3.62 -13.14 11.61
N TYR A 71 3.80 -13.03 10.29
CA TYR A 71 3.18 -13.95 9.35
C TYR A 71 3.67 -15.39 9.52
N ARG A 72 4.98 -15.63 9.58
CA ARG A 72 5.55 -16.99 9.71
C ARG A 72 5.12 -17.69 11.00
N ASP A 73 5.00 -16.93 12.09
CA ASP A 73 4.52 -17.42 13.39
C ASP A 73 2.99 -17.63 13.39
N GLY A 74 2.33 -17.30 12.29
CA GLY A 74 0.91 -17.49 12.07
C GLY A 74 0.06 -16.54 12.90
N GLU A 75 0.49 -15.30 13.14
CA GLU A 75 -0.33 -14.26 13.81
C GLU A 75 -1.56 -13.87 12.98
N PHE A 76 -1.42 -13.90 11.66
CA PHE A 76 -2.47 -13.73 10.66
C PHE A 76 -2.15 -14.54 9.40
N PHE A 77 -3.14 -14.66 8.51
CA PHE A 77 -2.99 -15.22 7.17
C PHE A 77 -3.01 -14.10 6.13
N HIS A 78 -2.27 -14.23 5.03
CA HIS A 78 -2.41 -13.30 3.92
C HIS A 78 -3.74 -13.54 3.22
N GLU A 79 -4.37 -12.46 2.74
CA GLU A 79 -5.51 -12.55 1.84
C GLU A 79 -5.17 -13.40 0.60
N TYR A 80 -4.02 -13.10 0.00
CA TYR A 80 -3.40 -13.91 -1.05
C TYR A 80 -1.90 -14.07 -0.74
N GLN A 81 -1.03 -13.37 -1.45
CA GLN A 81 0.42 -13.40 -1.24
C GLN A 81 1.01 -11.98 -1.24
N SER A 82 2.05 -11.78 -0.42
CA SER A 82 2.92 -10.60 -0.53
C SER A 82 4.31 -11.05 -0.95
N ASP A 83 4.90 -10.35 -1.91
CA ASP A 83 6.25 -10.63 -2.37
C ASP A 83 7.26 -9.86 -1.54
N LEU A 84 8.30 -10.54 -1.08
CA LEU A 84 9.40 -9.94 -0.32
C LEU A 84 10.68 -9.92 -1.16
N ASP A 85 11.49 -8.87 -1.00
CA ASP A 85 12.86 -8.89 -1.51
C ASP A 85 13.78 -9.72 -0.61
N SER A 86 15.06 -9.83 -1.00
CA SER A 86 16.06 -10.61 -0.26
C SER A 86 16.33 -10.11 1.16
N GLU A 87 15.95 -8.88 1.48
CA GLU A 87 16.11 -8.27 2.81
C GLU A 87 14.80 -8.31 3.63
N GLY A 88 13.72 -8.84 3.05
CA GLY A 88 12.44 -9.00 3.73
C GLY A 88 11.50 -7.81 3.59
N TYR A 89 11.81 -6.83 2.74
CA TYR A 89 10.92 -5.72 2.43
C TYR A 89 9.85 -6.15 1.44
N VAL A 90 8.62 -5.70 1.63
CA VAL A 90 7.50 -6.02 0.72
C VAL A 90 7.67 -5.25 -0.58
N THR A 91 7.70 -5.98 -1.69
CA THR A 91 7.86 -5.45 -3.05
C THR A 91 6.53 -5.33 -3.78
N GLY A 92 5.58 -6.19 -3.46
CA GLY A 92 4.23 -6.13 -3.97
C GLY A 92 3.26 -7.02 -3.20
N ILE A 93 1.97 -6.80 -3.47
CA ILE A 93 0.88 -7.35 -2.67
C ILE A 93 -0.24 -7.79 -3.62
N GLU A 94 -0.64 -9.05 -3.51
CA GLU A 94 -1.90 -9.56 -4.08
C GLU A 94 -3.05 -9.30 -3.11
N ILE A 95 -4.13 -8.71 -3.63
CA ILE A 95 -5.29 -8.28 -2.84
C ILE A 95 -6.59 -8.66 -3.51
N SER A 96 -7.66 -8.79 -2.71
CA SER A 96 -9.01 -8.89 -3.24
C SER A 96 -9.44 -7.50 -3.69
N LEU A 97 -9.60 -7.32 -4.99
CA LEU A 97 -9.91 -6.02 -5.56
C LEU A 97 -10.87 -6.19 -6.72
N ARG A 98 -12.16 -6.04 -6.40
CA ARG A 98 -13.23 -5.98 -7.40
C ARG A 98 -13.15 -4.66 -8.16
N LYS A 99 -13.61 -4.67 -9.41
CA LYS A 99 -13.67 -3.48 -10.26
C LYS A 99 -14.41 -2.33 -9.59
N GLU A 100 -15.58 -2.60 -9.01
CA GLU A 100 -16.43 -1.58 -8.39
C GLU A 100 -15.75 -0.97 -7.16
N SER A 101 -15.11 -1.82 -6.34
CA SER A 101 -14.33 -1.38 -5.19
C SER A 101 -13.15 -0.52 -5.64
N PHE A 102 -12.41 -0.95 -6.65
CA PHE A 102 -11.28 -0.19 -7.19
C PHE A 102 -11.69 1.18 -7.71
N LEU A 103 -12.78 1.25 -8.48
CA LEU A 103 -13.32 2.52 -8.98
C LEU A 103 -13.76 3.43 -7.83
N THR A 104 -14.33 2.86 -6.77
CA THR A 104 -14.73 3.60 -5.57
C THR A 104 -13.51 4.20 -4.86
N LEU A 105 -12.42 3.43 -4.70
CA LEU A 105 -11.16 3.91 -4.12
C LEU A 105 -10.58 5.10 -4.90
N LEU A 106 -10.64 5.04 -6.23
CA LEU A 106 -10.20 6.13 -7.10
C LEU A 106 -11.09 7.37 -6.89
N GLN A 107 -12.42 7.22 -7.01
CA GLN A 107 -13.37 8.33 -6.88
C GLN A 107 -13.30 9.04 -5.52
N LYS A 108 -13.04 8.29 -4.45
CA LYS A 108 -12.91 8.85 -3.09
C LYS A 108 -11.52 9.42 -2.80
N ASN A 109 -10.57 9.33 -3.74
CA ASN A 109 -9.16 9.65 -3.52
C ASN A 109 -8.60 8.92 -2.29
N SER A 110 -8.89 7.62 -2.17
CA SER A 110 -8.44 6.80 -1.03
C SER A 110 -6.93 6.57 -1.04
N PHE A 111 -6.32 6.53 -2.23
CA PHE A 111 -4.86 6.52 -2.36
C PHE A 111 -4.32 7.93 -2.11
N ARG A 112 -3.60 8.13 -1.02
CA ARG A 112 -2.99 9.40 -0.59
C ARG A 112 -1.60 9.17 -0.05
N CYS A 113 -0.78 10.22 -0.09
CA CYS A 113 0.52 10.25 0.54
C CYS A 113 0.54 11.37 1.59
N TYR A 114 0.75 11.02 2.84
CA TYR A 114 1.02 11.99 3.90
C TYR A 114 2.51 12.08 4.15
N SER A 115 3.00 13.28 4.40
CA SER A 115 4.37 13.55 4.85
C SER A 115 4.32 14.21 6.22
N PHE A 116 5.12 13.68 7.14
CA PHE A 116 5.23 14.15 8.52
C PHE A 116 6.57 13.73 9.11
N SER A 117 6.89 14.22 10.31
CA SER A 117 8.13 13.88 11.02
C SER A 117 7.85 12.86 12.12
N TRP A 118 8.68 11.81 12.23
CA TRP A 118 8.61 10.85 13.33
C TRP A 118 10.03 10.45 13.73
N ASP A 119 10.38 10.64 15.02
CA ASP A 119 11.71 10.35 15.57
C ASP A 119 12.85 10.97 14.72
N ASP A 120 12.71 12.26 14.40
CA ASP A 120 13.61 13.06 13.54
C ASP A 120 13.75 12.57 12.07
N ASN A 121 12.95 11.59 11.65
CA ASN A 121 12.90 11.12 10.27
C ASN A 121 11.72 11.73 9.52
N SER A 122 11.95 12.11 8.26
CA SER A 122 10.86 12.44 7.35
C SER A 122 10.18 11.15 6.89
N MET A 123 8.95 10.94 7.34
CA MET A 123 8.15 9.75 7.03
C MET A 123 7.13 10.06 5.95
N ARG A 124 6.81 9.03 5.17
CA ARG A 124 5.75 9.05 4.17
C ARG A 124 4.78 7.90 4.38
N LEU A 125 3.49 8.21 4.52
CA LEU A 125 2.41 7.23 4.59
C LEU A 125 1.65 7.20 3.27
N PHE A 126 1.70 6.08 2.56
CA PHE A 126 0.87 5.78 1.40
C PHE A 126 -0.34 4.95 1.85
N THR A 127 -1.54 5.54 1.76
CA THR A 127 -2.78 4.84 2.04
C THR A 127 -3.19 3.99 0.84
N LEU A 128 -3.69 2.79 1.10
CA LEU A 128 -4.21 1.85 0.09
C LEU A 128 -5.73 1.66 0.21
N GLU A 129 -6.36 2.41 1.12
CA GLU A 129 -7.76 2.31 1.53
C GLU A 129 -8.22 3.66 2.10
N GLU A 130 -9.52 3.84 2.34
CA GLU A 130 -10.06 5.06 2.97
C GLU A 130 -9.41 5.36 4.34
N GLU A 131 -9.23 6.66 4.67
CA GLU A 131 -8.51 7.10 5.87
C GLU A 131 -9.04 6.46 7.16
N ASP A 132 -10.35 6.39 7.33
CA ASP A 132 -11.02 5.83 8.52
C ASP A 132 -10.73 4.32 8.68
N ILE A 133 -10.53 3.61 7.57
CA ILE A 133 -10.12 2.21 7.57
C ILE A 133 -8.62 2.09 7.87
N VAL A 134 -7.77 2.96 7.31
CA VAL A 134 -6.32 2.94 7.53
C VAL A 134 -5.98 3.25 8.99
N PHE A 135 -6.60 4.27 9.57
CA PHE A 135 -6.33 4.73 10.93
C PHE A 135 -7.23 4.07 11.99
N ASN A 136 -7.85 2.95 11.66
CA ASN A 136 -8.59 2.16 12.65
C ASN A 136 -7.65 1.72 13.78
N SER A 137 -7.99 2.02 15.03
CA SER A 137 -7.15 1.71 16.20
C SER A 137 -6.95 0.21 16.45
N GLN A 138 -7.73 -0.65 15.80
CA GLN A 138 -7.52 -2.09 15.83
C GLN A 138 -6.45 -2.56 14.84
N ASN A 139 -6.11 -1.74 13.84
CA ASN A 139 -5.02 -2.03 12.92
C ASN A 139 -3.70 -2.07 13.67
N ILE A 140 -2.77 -2.86 13.13
CA ILE A 140 -1.46 -3.06 13.70
C ILE A 140 -0.41 -2.55 12.73
N LEU A 141 0.51 -1.74 13.24
CA LEU A 141 1.71 -1.32 12.54
C LEU A 141 2.80 -2.38 12.71
N TYR A 142 3.17 -3.05 11.61
CA TYR A 142 4.26 -4.02 11.58
C TYR A 142 5.49 -3.42 10.91
N PRO A 143 6.64 -3.32 11.58
CA PRO A 143 7.88 -2.99 10.90
C PRO A 143 8.19 -4.04 9.84
N LEU A 144 8.66 -3.61 8.66
CA LEU A 144 9.11 -4.54 7.62
C LEU A 144 10.49 -5.12 7.95
N HIS A 145 11.31 -4.33 8.62
CA HIS A 145 12.68 -4.69 8.98
C HIS A 145 13.05 -4.11 10.36
N TRP A 146 14.12 -4.65 10.96
CA TRP A 146 14.53 -4.31 12.33
C TRP A 146 15.05 -2.88 12.50
N ASN A 147 15.49 -2.26 11.41
CA ASN A 147 15.85 -0.84 11.39
C ASN A 147 14.64 0.11 11.51
N ARG A 148 13.41 -0.41 11.39
CA ARG A 148 12.17 0.35 11.57
C ARG A 148 12.06 1.59 10.68
N ASP A 149 12.61 1.50 9.47
CA ASP A 149 12.51 2.56 8.45
C ASP A 149 11.23 2.46 7.60
N SER A 150 10.55 1.30 7.64
CA SER A 150 9.37 1.01 6.85
C SER A 150 8.44 0.07 7.62
N PHE A 151 7.14 0.27 7.43
CA PHE A 151 6.08 -0.44 8.14
C PHE A 151 4.89 -0.68 7.22
N LEU A 152 4.16 -1.75 7.50
CA LEU A 152 2.81 -1.96 6.96
C LEU A 152 1.76 -1.76 8.04
N ILE A 153 0.64 -1.17 7.64
CA ILE A 153 -0.58 -1.12 8.45
C ILE A 153 -1.44 -2.31 8.05
N ILE A 154 -1.71 -3.21 9.00
CA ILE A 154 -2.47 -4.43 8.77
C ILE A 154 -3.76 -4.41 9.59
N ASP A 155 -4.87 -4.60 8.90
CA ASP A 155 -6.17 -4.94 9.48
C ASP A 155 -6.28 -6.47 9.59
N ILE A 156 -6.46 -7.02 10.80
CA ILE A 156 -6.61 -8.46 11.01
C ILE A 156 -8.05 -8.75 11.39
N ASP A 157 -8.73 -9.50 10.53
CA ASP A 157 -10.07 -9.98 10.82
C ASP A 157 -10.07 -10.91 12.04
N PRO A 158 -10.85 -10.61 13.11
CA PRO A 158 -10.74 -11.35 14.37
C PRO A 158 -11.26 -12.78 14.31
N ILE A 159 -12.02 -13.14 13.27
CA ILE A 159 -12.65 -14.46 13.13
C ILE A 159 -11.79 -15.37 12.25
N SER A 160 -11.51 -14.92 11.02
CA SER A 160 -10.72 -15.65 10.02
C SER A 160 -9.21 -15.48 10.21
N ARG A 161 -8.78 -14.48 10.97
CA ARG A 161 -7.38 -14.06 11.13
C ARG A 161 -6.75 -13.59 9.82
N MET A 162 -7.58 -13.20 8.86
CA MET A 162 -7.11 -12.69 7.58
C MET A 162 -6.54 -11.28 7.74
N GLY A 163 -5.27 -11.10 7.38
CA GLY A 163 -4.55 -9.84 7.39
C GLY A 163 -4.66 -9.13 6.05
N ARG A 164 -5.14 -7.89 6.07
CA ARG A 164 -5.29 -7.01 4.90
C ARG A 164 -4.39 -5.80 5.05
N ILE A 165 -3.59 -5.53 4.02
CA ILE A 165 -2.66 -4.38 4.01
C ILE A 165 -3.46 -3.12 3.68
N ARG A 166 -3.41 -2.13 4.57
CA ARG A 166 -4.13 -0.85 4.45
C ARG A 166 -3.24 0.33 4.10
N GLY A 167 -1.94 0.22 4.36
CA GLY A 167 -1.00 1.29 4.06
C GLY A 167 0.45 0.86 4.18
N LEU A 168 1.31 1.63 3.52
CA LEU A 168 2.77 1.56 3.63
C LEU A 168 3.26 2.87 4.25
N LEU A 169 3.98 2.77 5.36
CA LEU A 169 4.66 3.89 6.00
C LEU A 169 6.17 3.70 5.83
N THR A 170 6.90 4.70 5.36
CA THR A 170 8.35 4.54 5.13
C THR A 170 9.10 5.87 5.10
N SER A 171 10.35 5.84 5.55
CA SER A 171 11.39 6.85 5.29
C SER A 171 12.45 6.35 4.29
N ASN A 172 12.36 5.10 3.85
CA ASN A 172 13.34 4.45 2.98
C ASN A 172 13.05 4.74 1.51
N GLU A 173 13.56 5.87 1.01
CA GLU A 173 13.41 6.29 -0.38
C GLU A 173 14.13 5.42 -1.41
N ASP A 174 15.15 4.67 -1.00
CA ASP A 174 15.88 3.77 -1.89
C ASP A 174 15.01 2.56 -2.26
N ARG A 175 14.30 1.99 -1.27
CA ARG A 175 13.36 0.87 -1.46
C ARG A 175 12.04 1.34 -2.02
N TYR A 176 11.50 2.44 -1.50
CA TYR A 176 10.16 2.94 -1.81
C TYR A 176 10.20 4.37 -2.38
N PRO A 177 10.72 4.58 -3.60
CA PRO A 177 10.90 5.92 -4.12
C PRO A 177 9.57 6.66 -4.26
N SER A 178 9.48 7.83 -3.64
CA SER A 178 8.25 8.64 -3.65
C SER A 178 7.81 9.04 -5.04
N LEU A 179 8.75 9.40 -5.91
CA LEU A 179 8.44 9.73 -7.31
C LEU A 179 7.76 8.58 -8.04
N TYR A 180 8.16 7.34 -7.72
CA TYR A 180 7.49 6.18 -8.27
C TYR A 180 6.11 6.02 -7.66
N LEU A 181 6.00 6.01 -6.33
CA LEU A 181 4.75 5.74 -5.63
C LEU A 181 3.67 6.78 -5.95
N LEU A 182 4.02 8.08 -5.96
CA LEU A 182 3.12 9.21 -6.23
C LEU A 182 2.58 9.30 -7.65
N GLN A 183 3.20 8.60 -8.61
CA GLN A 183 2.76 8.56 -10.01
C GLN A 183 2.22 7.17 -10.31
N PRO A 184 0.99 6.84 -9.87
CA PRO A 184 0.41 5.53 -10.08
C PRO A 184 0.10 5.29 -11.54
N LEU A 185 0.36 4.07 -11.99
CA LEU A 185 -0.25 3.53 -13.20
C LEU A 185 -1.34 2.56 -12.75
N PHE A 186 -2.58 2.91 -13.04
CA PHE A 186 -3.75 2.10 -12.73
C PHE A 186 -4.14 1.29 -13.96
N PHE A 187 -4.28 -0.02 -13.78
CA PHE A 187 -4.67 -0.94 -14.85
C PHE A 187 -5.89 -1.73 -14.41
N LEU A 188 -6.93 -1.68 -15.24
CA LEU A 188 -8.14 -2.45 -15.05
C LEU A 188 -8.31 -3.36 -16.27
N LYS A 189 -8.32 -4.66 -16.04
CA LYS A 189 -8.48 -5.70 -17.06
C LYS A 189 -9.85 -6.36 -16.94
#